data_AF-A0A8T7F2Y5-F1
#
_entry.id   AF-A0A8T7F2Y5-F1
#
_cell.length_a   1.000
_cell.length_b   1.000
_cell.length_c   1.000
_cell.angle_alpha   90.00
_cell.angle_beta   90.00
_cell.angle_gamma   90.00
#
_symmetry.space_group_name_H-M   'P 1'
#
loop_
_entity.id
_entity.type
_entity.pdbx_description
1 polymer ?
#
loop_
_entity_poly.entity_id
_entity_poly.type
_entity_poly.pdbx_seq_one_letter_code
_entity_poly.pdbx_strand_id
1 'polypeptide(L)'
;MPLMLFWCGLLIATFACGFLDSKEETNLRDRMGGQINQAQQAQQHAADVWDRVLFGETVNCGEIITVPEPFFLTKKEADQYPQSVAIRDSLNNALTELTIVANLWEQECSLDREIVPLDVVRQAEDALQMARDLLNQSASLWAVWQA
;
A
#
# COMPACT_ATOMS: atom_id res chain seq x y z
N MET A 1 52.96 49.52 -13.10
CA MET A 1 52.26 50.09 -11.92
C MET A 1 51.31 51.17 -12.42
N PRO A 2 50.01 51.25 -12.06
CA PRO A 2 49.08 50.33 -11.37
C PRO A 2 48.00 49.76 -12.34
N LEU A 3 47.43 48.55 -12.21
CA LEU A 3 46.44 48.03 -11.24
C LEU A 3 45.06 48.70 -11.28
N MET A 4 44.09 48.09 -11.99
CA MET A 4 42.63 48.16 -11.75
C MET A 4 42.01 46.81 -12.15
N LEU A 5 41.83 45.87 -11.23
CA LEU A 5 40.63 45.64 -10.39
C LEU A 5 39.38 45.35 -11.24
N PHE A 6 39.17 44.10 -11.67
CA PHE A 6 38.35 43.07 -10.98
C PHE A 6 36.89 43.51 -10.73
N TRP A 7 36.00 43.17 -11.67
CA TRP A 7 34.54 43.20 -11.47
C TRP A 7 33.89 42.02 -12.21
N CYS A 8 34.22 40.79 -11.79
CA CYS A 8 33.40 39.61 -12.08
C CYS A 8 32.22 39.60 -11.12
N GLY A 9 31.17 40.35 -11.45
CA GLY A 9 29.85 40.25 -10.82
C GLY A 9 29.19 38.94 -11.23
N LEU A 10 29.64 37.84 -10.60
CA LEU A 10 29.11 36.50 -10.79
C LEU A 10 27.78 36.39 -10.04
N LEU A 11 26.68 36.59 -10.76
CA LEU A 11 25.32 36.22 -10.35
C LEU A 11 25.22 34.69 -10.25
N ILE A 12 25.43 34.14 -9.06
CA ILE A 12 25.07 32.75 -8.75
C ILE A 12 24.32 32.74 -7.42
N ALA A 13 22.99 32.76 -7.50
CA ALA A 13 22.14 32.42 -6.36
C ALA A 13 20.74 31.98 -6.82
N THR A 14 20.62 31.05 -7.78
CA THR A 14 19.33 30.46 -8.16
C THR A 14 19.46 28.98 -8.55
N PHE A 15 19.97 28.11 -7.67
CA PHE A 15 19.92 26.65 -7.90
C PHE A 15 19.77 25.81 -6.61
N ALA A 16 19.06 26.32 -5.60
CA ALA A 16 18.85 25.56 -4.35
C ALA A 16 17.49 24.83 -4.25
N CYS A 17 16.54 25.05 -5.17
CA CYS A 17 15.18 24.47 -5.04
C CYS A 17 14.99 23.07 -5.67
N GLY A 18 15.92 22.56 -6.48
CA GLY A 18 15.73 21.23 -7.13
C GLY A 18 16.15 20.03 -6.28
N PHE A 19 17.08 20.19 -5.34
CA PHE A 19 17.66 19.06 -4.61
C PHE A 19 16.82 18.59 -3.42
N LEU A 20 16.10 19.51 -2.77
CA LEU A 20 15.21 19.16 -1.66
C LEU A 20 13.99 18.37 -2.15
N ASP A 21 13.48 18.71 -3.33
CA ASP A 21 12.26 18.12 -3.87
C ASP A 21 12.45 16.65 -4.28
N SER A 22 13.57 16.35 -4.94
CA SER A 22 13.90 14.98 -5.39
C SER A 22 13.97 13.95 -4.25
N LYS A 23 14.41 14.36 -3.06
CA LYS A 23 14.52 13.46 -1.90
C LYS A 23 13.17 13.16 -1.28
N GLU A 24 12.28 14.15 -1.25
CA GLU A 24 10.92 14.01 -0.72
C GLU A 24 10.09 13.11 -1.64
N GLU A 25 10.18 13.30 -2.96
CA GLU A 25 9.52 12.42 -3.93
C GLU A 25 10.01 10.97 -3.80
N THR A 26 11.33 10.76 -3.75
CA THR A 26 11.91 9.42 -3.60
C THR A 26 11.43 8.74 -2.32
N ASN A 27 11.43 9.47 -1.19
CA ASN A 27 10.94 8.94 0.08
C ASN A 27 9.46 8.52 0.02
N LEU A 28 8.61 9.34 -0.63
CA LEU A 28 7.20 9.02 -0.80
C LEU A 28 7.01 7.78 -1.68
N ARG A 29 7.73 7.70 -2.81
CA ARG A 29 7.69 6.54 -3.73
C ARG A 29 8.13 5.26 -3.02
N ASP A 30 9.19 5.31 -2.21
CA ASP A 30 9.71 4.18 -1.45
C ASP A 30 8.70 3.71 -0.38
N ARG A 31 8.14 4.64 0.40
CA ARG A 31 7.11 4.34 1.40
C ARG A 31 5.90 3.67 0.76
N MET A 32 5.44 4.20 -0.38
CA MET A 32 4.29 3.67 -1.11
C MET A 32 4.56 2.28 -1.68
N GLY A 33 5.74 2.06 -2.28
CA GLY A 33 6.16 0.74 -2.75
C GLY A 33 6.26 -0.28 -1.61
N GLY A 34 6.81 0.14 -0.47
CA GLY A 34 6.84 -0.68 0.74
C GLY A 34 5.45 -1.09 1.20
N GLN A 35 4.50 -0.14 1.22
CA GLN A 35 3.13 -0.42 1.65
C GLN A 35 2.39 -1.36 0.68
N ILE A 36 2.54 -1.16 -0.64
CA ILE A 36 1.96 -2.05 -1.65
C ILE A 36 2.48 -3.49 -1.46
N ASN A 37 3.79 -3.65 -1.27
CA ASN A 37 4.39 -4.97 -1.05
C ASN A 37 3.89 -5.62 0.25
N GLN A 38 3.77 -4.87 1.34
CA GLN A 38 3.21 -5.39 2.60
C GLN A 38 1.75 -5.83 2.42
N ALA A 39 0.95 -5.04 1.71
CA ALA A 39 -0.46 -5.38 1.46
C ALA A 39 -0.61 -6.60 0.54
N GLN A 40 0.27 -6.78 -0.46
CA GLN A 40 0.32 -7.99 -1.27
C GLN A 40 0.69 -9.24 -0.47
N GLN A 41 1.65 -9.13 0.46
CA GLN A 41 1.99 -10.23 1.36
C GLN A 41 0.81 -10.59 2.29
N ALA A 42 0.13 -9.59 2.84
CA ALA A 42 -1.05 -9.79 3.66
C ALA A 42 -2.20 -10.45 2.87
N GLN A 43 -2.42 -10.02 1.62
CA GLN A 43 -3.42 -10.62 0.73
C GLN A 43 -3.11 -12.09 0.42
N GLN A 44 -1.85 -12.43 0.12
CA GLN A 44 -1.45 -13.81 -0.14
C GLN A 44 -1.63 -14.69 1.11
N HIS A 45 -1.19 -14.21 2.27
CA HIS A 45 -1.36 -14.93 3.53
C HIS A 45 -2.84 -15.17 3.85
N ALA A 46 -3.69 -14.14 3.67
CA ALA A 46 -5.13 -14.27 3.87
C ALA A 46 -5.76 -15.28 2.88
N ALA A 47 -5.34 -15.26 1.61
CA ALA A 47 -5.80 -16.23 0.61
C ALA A 47 -5.39 -17.66 1.00
N ASP A 48 -4.15 -17.87 1.42
CA ASP A 48 -3.66 -19.18 1.84
C ASP A 48 -4.47 -19.74 3.03
N VAL A 49 -4.85 -18.88 4.00
CA VAL A 49 -5.72 -19.28 5.13
C VAL A 49 -7.10 -19.72 4.63
N TRP A 50 -7.77 -18.92 3.81
CA TRP A 50 -9.12 -19.22 3.33
C TRP A 50 -9.18 -20.37 2.32
N ASP A 51 -8.16 -20.55 1.48
CA ASP A 51 -8.05 -21.69 0.58
C ASP A 51 -7.98 -23.00 1.37
N ARG A 52 -7.19 -23.05 2.44
CA ARG A 52 -7.11 -24.23 3.33
C ARG A 52 -8.46 -24.56 3.96
N VAL A 53 -9.23 -23.55 4.38
CA VAL A 53 -10.61 -23.73 4.86
C VAL A 53 -11.50 -24.31 3.76
N LEU A 54 -11.42 -23.78 2.54
CA LEU A 54 -12.19 -24.25 1.39
C LEU A 54 -11.91 -25.72 1.05
N PHE A 55 -10.64 -26.14 1.14
CA PHE A 55 -10.23 -27.53 0.90
C PHE A 55 -10.47 -28.47 2.09
N GLY A 56 -11.07 -27.97 3.18
CA GLY A 56 -11.44 -28.76 4.35
C GLY A 56 -10.27 -29.11 5.26
N GLU A 57 -9.18 -28.35 5.22
CA GLU A 57 -8.10 -28.50 6.19
C GLU A 57 -8.52 -28.00 7.57
N THR A 58 -7.96 -28.61 8.61
CA THR A 58 -8.05 -28.06 9.96
C THR A 58 -7.13 -26.85 10.07
N VAL A 59 -7.71 -25.65 10.02
CA VAL A 59 -6.98 -24.39 10.18
C VAL A 59 -7.03 -23.96 11.65
N ASN A 60 -5.88 -23.58 12.20
CA ASN A 60 -5.78 -23.18 13.60
C ASN A 60 -6.19 -21.72 13.77
N CYS A 61 -7.16 -21.44 14.63
CA CYS A 61 -7.59 -20.09 14.97
C CYS A 61 -6.54 -19.20 15.67
N GLY A 62 -5.39 -19.75 16.04
CA GLY A 62 -4.20 -18.97 16.44
C GLY A 62 -3.46 -18.33 15.26
N GLU A 63 -3.78 -18.67 14.02
CA GLU A 63 -3.23 -18.03 12.82
C GLU A 63 -3.94 -16.68 12.60
N ILE A 64 -3.18 -15.58 12.64
CA ILE A 64 -3.73 -14.22 12.55
C ILE A 64 -3.51 -13.70 11.13
N ILE A 65 -4.55 -13.14 10.53
CA ILE A 65 -4.45 -12.34 9.30
C ILE A 65 -4.12 -10.91 9.70
N THR A 66 -2.85 -10.51 9.57
CA THR A 66 -2.41 -9.13 9.87
C THR A 66 -2.59 -8.25 8.64
N VAL A 67 -3.44 -7.23 8.76
CA VAL A 67 -3.65 -6.23 7.71
C VAL A 67 -2.78 -5.00 8.00
N PRO A 68 -2.00 -4.49 7.03
CA PRO A 68 -1.25 -3.25 7.20
C PRO A 68 -2.16 -2.05 7.47
N GLU A 69 -1.65 -1.08 8.23
CA GLU A 69 -2.36 0.17 8.49
C GLU A 69 -2.67 0.95 7.20
N PRO A 70 -3.74 1.76 7.16
CA PRO A 70 -4.02 2.61 6.01
C PRO A 70 -2.88 3.58 5.69
N PHE A 71 -2.64 3.81 4.40
CA PHE A 71 -1.63 4.75 3.95
C PHE A 71 -2.18 6.18 3.92
N PHE A 72 -1.50 7.10 4.58
CA PHE A 72 -1.89 8.50 4.62
C PHE A 72 -0.90 9.39 3.88
N LEU A 73 -1.44 10.28 3.05
CA LEU A 73 -0.70 11.39 2.46
C LEU A 73 -0.90 12.63 3.31
N THR A 74 0.16 13.35 3.57
CA THR A 74 0.04 14.74 4.03
C THR A 74 -0.59 15.59 2.94
N LYS A 75 -1.18 16.73 3.32
CA LYS A 75 -1.70 17.69 2.35
C LYS A 75 -0.63 18.13 1.35
N LYS A 76 0.59 18.38 1.82
CA LYS A 76 1.72 18.78 0.97
C LYS A 76 2.06 17.70 -0.06
N GLU A 77 2.20 16.44 0.37
CA GLU A 77 2.48 15.32 -0.55
C GLU A 77 1.38 15.16 -1.60
N ALA A 78 0.11 15.30 -1.22
CA ALA A 78 -1.02 15.21 -2.14
C ALA A 78 -1.06 16.37 -3.15
N ASP A 79 -0.80 17.60 -2.69
CA ASP A 79 -0.78 18.79 -3.55
C ASP A 79 0.41 18.75 -4.53
N GLN A 80 1.56 18.25 -4.07
CA GLN A 80 2.81 18.24 -4.83
C GLN A 80 2.94 17.04 -5.78
N TYR A 81 2.37 15.89 -5.40
CA TYR A 81 2.42 14.64 -6.16
C TYR A 81 1.00 14.10 -6.37
N PRO A 82 0.17 14.73 -7.22
CA PRO A 82 -1.24 14.37 -7.38
C PRO A 82 -1.47 12.92 -7.81
N GLN A 83 -0.54 12.31 -8.55
CA GLN A 83 -0.57 10.89 -8.91
C GLN A 83 -0.56 9.95 -7.70
N SER A 84 0.03 10.37 -6.57
CA SER A 84 0.06 9.58 -5.33
C SER A 84 -1.33 9.37 -4.73
N VAL A 85 -2.29 10.26 -5.03
CA VAL A 85 -3.67 10.20 -4.54
C VAL A 85 -4.38 8.95 -5.07
N ALA A 86 -4.33 8.72 -6.38
CA ALA A 86 -4.98 7.55 -6.99
C ALA A 86 -4.35 6.23 -6.53
N ILE A 87 -3.01 6.22 -6.36
CA ILE A 87 -2.30 5.04 -5.84
C ILE A 87 -2.73 4.74 -4.40
N ARG A 88 -2.77 5.77 -3.54
CA ARG A 88 -3.25 5.68 -2.16
C ARG A 88 -4.69 5.18 -2.11
N ASP A 89 -5.58 5.73 -2.93
CA ASP A 89 -7.00 5.37 -2.89
C ASP A 89 -7.21 3.91 -3.25
N SER A 90 -6.57 3.45 -4.34
CA SER A 90 -6.59 2.03 -4.72
C SER A 90 -6.02 1.13 -3.62
N LEU A 91 -4.90 1.54 -2.98
CA LEU A 91 -4.27 0.80 -1.89
C LEU A 91 -5.17 0.71 -0.66
N ASN A 92 -5.74 1.82 -0.21
CA ASN A 92 -6.58 1.85 0.99
C ASN A 92 -7.92 1.14 0.78
N ASN A 93 -8.46 1.14 -0.43
CA ASN A 93 -9.60 0.30 -0.78
C ASN A 93 -9.23 -1.18 -0.66
N ALA A 94 -8.05 -1.59 -1.15
CA ALA A 94 -7.60 -2.98 -0.97
C ALA A 94 -7.44 -3.35 0.51
N LEU A 95 -6.86 -2.46 1.33
CA LEU A 95 -6.75 -2.69 2.78
C LEU A 95 -8.11 -2.80 3.47
N THR A 96 -9.13 -2.12 2.95
CA THR A 96 -10.51 -2.23 3.44
C THR A 96 -11.07 -3.62 3.16
N GLU A 97 -10.88 -4.15 1.95
CA GLU A 97 -11.29 -5.52 1.60
C GLU A 97 -10.52 -6.56 2.43
N LEU A 98 -9.21 -6.38 2.65
CA LEU A 98 -8.43 -7.25 3.53
C LEU A 98 -8.91 -7.21 4.98
N THR A 99 -9.35 -6.05 5.45
CA THR A 99 -9.96 -5.91 6.78
C THR A 99 -11.25 -6.72 6.89
N ILE A 100 -12.08 -6.74 5.84
CA ILE A 100 -13.29 -7.57 5.80
C ILE A 100 -12.90 -9.05 5.93
N VAL A 101 -11.92 -9.50 5.16
CA VAL A 101 -11.41 -10.89 5.18
C VAL A 101 -10.87 -11.29 6.56
N ALA A 102 -10.09 -10.41 7.19
CA ALA A 102 -9.54 -10.63 8.53
C ALA A 102 -10.65 -10.70 9.60
N ASN A 103 -11.64 -9.80 9.51
CA ASN A 103 -12.78 -9.79 10.44
C ASN A 103 -13.65 -11.03 10.31
N LEU A 104 -13.87 -11.54 9.09
CA LEU A 104 -14.56 -12.80 8.88
C LEU A 104 -13.82 -13.95 9.58
N TRP A 105 -12.50 -13.98 9.45
CA TRP A 105 -11.68 -15.01 10.08
C TRP A 105 -11.73 -14.93 11.62
N GLU A 106 -11.60 -13.72 12.18
CA GLU A 106 -11.73 -13.49 13.63
C GLU A 106 -13.12 -13.91 14.13
N GLN A 107 -14.17 -13.58 13.38
CA GLN A 107 -15.53 -14.00 13.70
C GLN A 107 -15.67 -15.51 13.68
N GLU A 108 -15.22 -16.19 12.62
CA GLU A 108 -15.25 -17.65 12.53
C GLU A 108 -14.55 -18.31 13.71
N CYS A 109 -13.39 -17.79 14.07
CA CYS A 109 -12.59 -18.31 15.16
C CYS A 109 -13.16 -18.04 16.56
N SER A 110 -14.12 -17.12 16.67
CA SER A 110 -14.86 -16.90 17.91
C SER A 110 -16.05 -17.85 18.09
N LEU A 111 -16.46 -18.56 17.04
CA LEU A 111 -17.61 -19.46 17.06
C LEU A 111 -17.17 -20.88 17.42
N ASP A 112 -17.94 -21.54 18.29
CA ASP A 112 -17.76 -22.95 18.63
C ASP A 112 -18.39 -23.83 17.53
N ARG A 113 -17.71 -23.91 16.37
CA ARG A 113 -18.11 -24.76 15.24
C ARG A 113 -16.94 -25.44 14.56
N GLU A 114 -17.17 -26.68 14.13
CA GLU A 114 -16.17 -27.50 13.45
C GLU A 114 -16.06 -27.20 11.95
N ILE A 115 -17.14 -26.71 11.33
CA ILE A 115 -17.21 -26.48 9.88
C ILE A 115 -17.61 -25.03 9.62
N VAL A 116 -16.79 -24.34 8.82
CA VAL A 116 -17.09 -22.99 8.31
C VAL A 116 -18.15 -23.10 7.20
N PRO A 117 -19.27 -22.35 7.28
CA PRO A 117 -20.29 -22.33 6.23
C PRO A 117 -19.75 -21.82 4.89
N LEU A 118 -20.21 -22.44 3.79
CA LEU A 118 -19.76 -22.11 2.44
C LEU A 118 -20.06 -20.65 2.03
N ASP A 119 -21.12 -20.05 2.56
CA ASP A 119 -21.45 -18.64 2.31
C ASP A 119 -20.42 -17.68 2.91
N VAL A 120 -19.86 -18.01 4.08
CA VAL A 120 -18.77 -17.23 4.68
C VAL A 120 -17.49 -17.36 3.84
N VAL A 121 -17.15 -18.59 3.42
CA VAL A 121 -15.97 -18.83 2.57
C VAL A 121 -16.08 -18.02 1.27
N ARG A 122 -17.24 -18.05 0.61
CA ARG A 122 -17.48 -17.26 -0.62
C ARG A 122 -17.35 -15.75 -0.37
N GLN A 123 -17.85 -15.26 0.75
CA GLN A 123 -17.70 -13.85 1.10
C GLN A 123 -16.23 -13.45 1.26
N ALA A 124 -15.42 -14.31 1.86
CA ALA A 124 -13.99 -14.09 1.98
C ALA A 124 -13.29 -14.15 0.62
N GLU A 125 -13.63 -15.11 -0.24
CA GLU A 125 -13.09 -15.22 -1.60
C GLU A 125 -13.41 -13.98 -2.46
N ASP A 126 -14.64 -13.48 -2.42
CA ASP A 126 -15.06 -12.28 -3.15
C ASP A 126 -14.26 -11.04 -2.71
N ALA A 127 -14.10 -10.85 -1.40
CA ALA A 127 -13.31 -9.74 -0.84
C ALA A 127 -11.81 -9.89 -1.15
N LEU A 128 -11.25 -11.10 -1.06
CA LEU A 128 -9.86 -11.39 -1.45
C LEU A 128 -9.59 -11.08 -2.92
N GLN A 129 -10.52 -11.44 -3.81
CA GLN A 129 -10.40 -11.15 -5.23
C GLN A 129 -10.46 -9.63 -5.48
N MET A 130 -11.38 -8.92 -4.82
CA MET A 130 -11.45 -7.45 -4.93
C MET A 130 -10.18 -6.77 -4.39
N ALA A 131 -9.66 -7.22 -3.24
CA ALA A 131 -8.41 -6.74 -2.69
C ALA A 131 -7.25 -6.93 -3.68
N ARG A 132 -7.16 -8.11 -4.30
CA ARG A 132 -6.13 -8.43 -5.29
C ARG A 132 -6.20 -7.50 -6.51
N ASP A 133 -7.40 -7.26 -7.04
CA ASP A 133 -7.59 -6.39 -8.20
C ASP A 133 -7.19 -4.94 -7.89
N LEU A 134 -7.56 -4.44 -6.72
CA LEU A 134 -7.18 -3.11 -6.22
C LEU A 134 -5.67 -2.98 -5.95
N LEU A 135 -5.02 -4.03 -5.46
CA LEU A 135 -3.56 -4.06 -5.29
C LEU A 135 -2.83 -4.06 -6.62
N ASN A 136 -3.32 -4.82 -7.61
CA ASN A 136 -2.78 -4.81 -8.96
C ASN A 136 -2.93 -3.43 -9.62
N GLN A 137 -4.08 -2.78 -9.43
CA GLN A 137 -4.30 -1.40 -9.89
C GLN A 137 -3.33 -0.43 -9.22
N SER A 138 -3.18 -0.48 -7.89
CA SER A 138 -2.26 0.38 -7.14
C SER A 138 -0.81 0.17 -7.60
N ALA A 139 -0.36 -1.08 -7.74
CA ALA A 139 0.97 -1.42 -8.21
C ALA A 139 1.23 -0.94 -9.65
N SER A 140 0.23 -1.05 -10.54
CA SER A 140 0.32 -0.56 -11.91
C SER A 140 0.45 0.97 -11.96
N LEU A 141 -0.37 1.69 -11.20
CA LEU A 141 -0.29 3.15 -11.11
C LEU A 141 1.06 3.61 -10.54
N TRP A 142 1.56 2.90 -9.51
CA TRP A 142 2.87 3.16 -8.94
C TRP A 142 4.00 2.92 -9.95
N ALA A 143 3.97 1.81 -10.69
CA ALA A 143 4.97 1.51 -11.72
C ALA A 143 5.01 2.58 -12.82
N VAL A 144 3.85 3.10 -13.23
CA VAL A 144 3.76 4.21 -14.21
C VAL A 144 4.39 5.49 -13.65
N TRP A 145 4.18 5.81 -12.37
CA TRP A 145 4.79 6.99 -11.75
C TRP A 145 6.31 6.85 -11.60
N GLN A 146 6.83 5.63 -11.47
CA GLN A 146 8.26 5.39 -11.35
C GLN A 146 9.04 5.52 -12.66
N ALA A 147 8.40 5.29 -13.79
CA ALA A 147 8.99 5.32 -15.12
C ALA A 147 9.36 6.73 -15.59
#